data_AF-A0A9W4KYG0-F1
#
_entry.id   AF-A0A9W4KYG0-F1
#
_cell.length_a   1.000
_cell.length_b   1.000
_cell.length_c   1.000
_cell.angle_alpha   90.00
_cell.angle_beta   90.00
_cell.angle_gamma   90.00
#
_symmetry.space_group_name_H-M   'P 1'
#
loop_
_entity.id
_entity.type
_entity.pdbx_description
1 polymer ?
#
loop_
_entity_poly.entity_id
_entity_poly.type
_entity_poly.pdbx_seq_one_letter_code
_entity_poly.pdbx_strand_id
1 'polypeptide(L)'
;MFSLTTQCNYNPTKIDKIHSVGVFSGWDYAIGEEKVELKLGETYLLGAHKESNGNSIRTYYLQNENEVKKMISDDKVVFLLKIK
;
A
#
# COMPACT_ATOMS: atom_id res chain seq x y z
N MET A 1 12.47 13.55 -27.47
CA MET A 1 11.32 13.78 -26.57
C MET A 1 10.53 12.48 -26.54
N PHE A 2 10.61 11.72 -25.45
CA PHE A 2 9.92 10.42 -25.34
C PHE A 2 9.02 10.44 -24.10
N SER A 3 7.71 10.29 -24.33
CA SER A 3 6.71 10.06 -23.29
C SER A 3 6.47 8.55 -23.22
N LEU A 4 6.78 7.93 -22.08
CA LEU A 4 6.41 6.54 -21.79
C LEU A 4 5.11 6.56 -20.97
N THR A 5 3.98 6.45 -21.66
CA THR A 5 2.69 6.13 -21.04
C THR A 5 2.68 4.64 -20.74
N THR A 6 3.14 4.25 -19.54
CA THR A 6 2.96 2.87 -19.07
C THR A 6 1.50 2.66 -18.70
N GLN A 7 0.74 2.08 -19.63
CA GLN A 7 -0.65 1.68 -19.40
C GLN A 7 -0.64 0.45 -18.47
N CYS A 8 -1.14 0.62 -17.25
CA CYS A 8 -1.19 -0.47 -16.26
C CYS A 8 -2.38 -1.39 -16.62
N ASN A 9 -2.13 -2.38 -17.48
CA ASN A 9 -3.16 -3.33 -17.92
C ASN A 9 -2.88 -4.71 -17.30
N TYR A 10 -3.12 -4.83 -15.99
CA TYR A 10 -3.06 -6.11 -15.29
C TYR A 10 -4.49 -6.63 -15.10
N ASN A 11 -4.82 -7.72 -15.79
CA ASN A 11 -6.03 -8.49 -15.48
C ASN A 11 -5.95 -8.97 -14.03
N PRO A 12 -7.06 -8.95 -13.27
CA PRO A 12 -7.08 -9.46 -11.90
C PRO A 12 -6.52 -10.88 -11.88
N THR A 13 -5.40 -11.08 -11.21
CA THR A 13 -4.77 -12.40 -11.08
C THR A 13 -5.31 -13.05 -9.82
N LYS A 14 -5.76 -14.30 -9.92
CA LYS A 14 -6.21 -15.06 -8.75
C LYS A 14 -5.00 -15.34 -7.86
N ILE A 15 -5.06 -14.89 -6.60
CA ILE A 15 -4.02 -15.16 -5.60
C ILE A 15 -4.47 -16.37 -4.78
N ASP A 16 -3.80 -17.51 -4.96
CA ASP A 16 -4.20 -18.79 -4.32
C ASP A 16 -3.91 -18.84 -2.81
N LYS A 17 -3.02 -17.98 -2.31
CA LYS A 17 -2.76 -17.78 -0.88
C LYS A 17 -2.51 -16.31 -0.60
N ILE A 18 -3.51 -15.65 -0.02
CA ILE A 18 -3.38 -14.25 0.39
C ILE A 18 -2.68 -14.16 1.76
N HIS A 19 -2.85 -15.18 2.62
CA HIS A 19 -2.46 -15.09 4.03
C HIS A 19 -1.56 -16.22 4.50
N SER A 20 -0.53 -15.85 5.26
CA SER A 20 0.28 -16.80 6.01
C SER A 20 -0.43 -17.18 7.33
N VAL A 21 -0.59 -18.47 7.62
CA VAL A 21 -1.22 -18.92 8.87
C VAL A 21 -0.35 -18.51 10.07
N GLY A 22 -0.96 -17.90 11.08
CA GLY A 22 -0.28 -17.48 12.32
C GLY A 22 0.46 -16.14 12.22
N VAL A 23 0.18 -15.33 11.21
CA VAL A 23 0.83 -14.04 10.97
C VAL A 23 -0.15 -12.91 11.25
N PHE A 24 0.32 -11.83 11.89
CA PHE A 24 -0.53 -10.67 12.15
C PHE A 24 -0.70 -9.86 10.88
N SER A 25 -1.94 -9.61 10.49
CA SER A 25 -2.28 -8.79 9.32
C SER A 25 -3.17 -7.63 9.72
N GLY A 26 -3.13 -6.55 8.93
CA GLY A 26 -3.94 -5.36 9.19
C GLY A 26 -4.14 -4.51 7.96
N TRP A 27 -5.22 -3.71 8.01
CA TRP A 27 -5.51 -2.66 7.06
C TRP A 27 -5.47 -1.31 7.76
N ASP A 28 -4.73 -0.36 7.21
CA ASP A 28 -4.64 1.01 7.69
C ASP A 28 -4.98 1.98 6.56
N TYR A 29 -5.75 3.03 6.87
CA TYR A 29 -6.02 4.12 5.94
C TYR A 29 -4.91 5.17 6.01
N ALA A 30 -4.48 5.66 4.85
CA ALA A 30 -3.49 6.72 4.75
C ALA A 30 -4.11 8.13 4.76
N ILE A 31 -5.40 8.21 4.49
CA ILE A 31 -6.21 9.43 4.55
C ILE A 31 -7.14 9.33 5.76
N GLY A 32 -7.29 10.41 6.52
CA GLY A 32 -8.18 10.47 7.67
C GLY A 32 -9.62 10.78 7.29
N GLU A 33 -10.38 11.29 8.25
CA GLU A 33 -11.78 11.70 8.03
C GLU A 33 -11.89 13.06 7.33
N GLU A 34 -10.79 13.81 7.25
CA GLU A 34 -10.73 15.07 6.55
C GLU A 34 -10.94 14.89 5.05
N LYS A 35 -11.66 15.86 4.44
CA LYS A 35 -11.78 15.91 2.99
C LYS A 35 -10.40 16.23 2.39
N VAL A 36 -9.87 15.31 1.61
CA VAL A 36 -8.62 15.48 0.87
C VAL A 36 -8.94 15.89 -0.58
N GLU A 37 -8.38 17.01 -1.02
CA GLU A 37 -8.42 17.39 -2.43
C GLU A 37 -7.32 16.66 -3.20
N LEU A 38 -7.72 15.95 -4.27
CA LEU A 38 -6.81 15.23 -5.14
C LEU A 38 -6.47 16.09 -6.35
N LYS A 39 -5.19 16.31 -6.60
CA LYS A 39 -4.71 17.02 -7.79
C LYS A 39 -4.47 16.04 -8.93
N LEU A 40 -4.87 16.43 -10.13
CA LEU A 40 -4.60 15.66 -11.35
C LEU A 40 -3.09 15.49 -11.56
N GLY A 41 -2.67 14.26 -11.81
CA GLY A 41 -1.27 13.92 -12.09
C GLY A 41 -0.42 13.65 -10.84
N GLU A 42 -0.95 13.89 -9.64
CA GLU A 42 -0.31 13.49 -8.38
C GLU A 42 -0.78 12.10 -7.96
N THR A 43 0.10 11.33 -7.32
CA THR A 43 -0.23 9.99 -6.80
C THR A 43 -0.47 10.06 -5.30
N TYR A 44 -1.61 9.57 -4.86
CA TYR A 44 -1.99 9.55 -3.44
C TYR A 44 -2.09 8.11 -2.96
N LEU A 45 -1.51 7.83 -1.79
CA LEU A 45 -1.75 6.58 -1.07
C LEU A 45 -3.05 6.73 -0.27
N LEU A 46 -3.97 5.77 -0.44
CA LEU A 46 -5.28 5.77 0.22
C LEU A 46 -5.31 4.83 1.42
N GLY A 47 -4.58 3.71 1.33
CA GLY A 47 -4.48 2.73 2.40
C GLY A 47 -3.48 1.64 2.08
N ALA A 48 -3.17 0.85 3.10
CA ALA A 48 -2.26 -0.26 3.02
C ALA A 48 -2.83 -1.48 3.75
N HIS A 49 -2.76 -2.63 3.09
CA HIS A 49 -2.82 -3.92 3.76
C HIS A 49 -1.39 -4.40 4.00
N LYS A 50 -1.10 -4.94 5.20
CA LYS A 50 0.21 -5.53 5.48
C LYS A 50 0.11 -6.79 6.32
N GLU A 51 1.09 -7.68 6.13
CA GLU A 51 1.34 -8.85 6.98
C GLU A 51 2.71 -8.73 7.63
N SER A 52 2.76 -8.86 8.95
CA SER A 52 4.00 -8.77 9.71
C SER A 52 4.98 -9.88 9.33
N ASN A 53 6.28 -9.58 9.41
CA ASN A 53 7.32 -10.61 9.31
C ASN A 53 7.64 -11.24 10.69
N GLY A 54 6.63 -11.46 11.53
CA GLY A 54 6.81 -11.93 12.91
C GLY A 54 5.54 -11.85 13.76
N ASN A 55 5.69 -11.85 15.09
CA ASN A 55 4.59 -11.98 16.06
C ASN A 55 3.95 -10.64 16.48
N SER A 56 4.21 -9.55 15.76
CA SER A 56 3.63 -8.24 16.05
C SER A 56 3.46 -7.43 14.77
N ILE A 57 2.40 -6.64 14.70
CA ILE A 57 2.20 -5.68 13.63
C ILE A 57 2.66 -4.29 14.08
N ARG A 58 3.51 -3.63 13.28
CA ARG A 58 3.97 -2.27 13.54
C ARG A 58 3.05 -1.28 12.85
N THR A 59 2.73 -0.18 13.54
CA THR A 59 2.03 0.95 12.92
C THR A 59 3.04 1.85 12.20
N TYR A 60 2.69 2.31 11.01
CA TYR A 60 3.50 3.22 10.20
C TYR A 60 2.66 4.44 9.86
N TYR A 61 3.28 5.62 9.81
CA TYR A 61 2.59 6.81 9.35
C TYR A 61 2.58 6.85 7.82
N LEU A 62 1.47 6.41 7.22
CA LEU A 62 1.36 6.19 5.78
C LEU A 62 1.46 7.45 4.92
N GLN A 63 1.36 8.65 5.51
CA GLN A 63 1.58 9.92 4.80
C GLN A 63 3.07 10.31 4.72
N ASN A 64 3.95 9.60 5.42
CA ASN A 64 5.40 9.79 5.34
C ASN A 64 6.01 8.74 4.40
N GLU A 65 6.61 9.20 3.31
CA GLU A 65 7.20 8.33 2.28
C GLU A 65 8.29 7.40 2.84
N ASN A 66 9.09 7.87 3.81
CA ASN A 66 10.14 7.05 4.43
C ASN A 66 9.56 5.94 5.30
N GLU A 67 8.46 6.22 6.01
CA GLU A 67 7.74 5.21 6.79
C GLU A 67 7.05 4.19 5.87
N VAL A 68 6.53 4.61 4.71
CA VAL A 68 5.98 3.70 3.70
C VAL A 68 7.07 2.80 3.10
N LYS A 69 8.24 3.36 2.76
CA LYS A 69 9.39 2.57 2.29
C LYS A 69 9.84 1.56 3.33
N LYS A 70 9.87 1.98 4.60
CA LYS A 70 10.22 1.11 5.72
C LYS A 70 9.20 -0.02 5.90
N MET A 71 7.91 0.27 5.84
CA MET A 71 6.85 -0.75 5.86
C MET A 71 7.04 -1.80 4.76
N ILE A 72 7.30 -1.36 3.52
CA ILE A 72 7.55 -2.27 2.38
C ILE A 72 8.78 -3.16 2.61
N SER A 73 9.79 -2.67 3.33
CA SER A 73 11.00 -3.42 3.65
C SER A 73 10.84 -4.36 4.84
N ASP A 74 10.08 -3.96 5.85
CA ASP A 74 9.94 -4.68 7.13
C ASP A 74 8.88 -5.80 7.04
N ASP A 75 7.78 -5.57 6.34
CA ASP A 75 6.61 -6.46 6.29
C ASP A 75 6.68 -7.48 5.15
N LYS A 76 6.10 -8.66 5.39
CA LYS A 76 6.19 -9.82 4.48
C LYS A 76 5.38 -9.64 3.20
N VAL A 77 4.18 -9.06 3.34
CA VAL A 77 3.27 -8.78 2.23
C VAL A 77 2.72 -7.39 2.44
N VAL A 78 2.78 -6.54 1.42
CA VAL A 78 2.24 -5.18 1.45
C VAL A 78 1.45 -4.92 0.18
N PHE A 79 0.18 -4.56 0.32
CA PHE A 79 -0.65 -4.05 -0.77
C PHE A 79 -0.94 -2.57 -0.55
N LEU A 80 -0.66 -1.75 -1.56
CA LEU A 80 -0.89 -0.31 -1.51
C LEU A 80 -2.02 0.05 -2.47
N LEU A 81 -3.06 0.70 -1.94
CA LEU A 81 -4.11 1.29 -2.76
C LEU A 81 -3.71 2.71 -3.12
N LYS A 82 -3.47 2.98 -4.41
CA LYS A 82 -3.06 4.28 -4.93
C LYS A 82 -4.01 4.79 -6.01
N ILE A 83 -4.21 6.09 -6.04
CA ILE A 83 -4.90 6.81 -7.11
C ILE A 83 -3.95 7.80 -7.78
N LYS A 84 -4.07 7.99 -9.10
CA LYS A 84 -3.27 8.91 -9.91
C LYS A 84 -4.16 9.54 -11.00
#